data_AF-A0A9D2YSK3-F1
#
_entry.id   AF-A0A9D2YSK3-F1
#
_cell.length_a   1.000
_cell.length_b   1.000
_cell.length_c   1.000
_cell.angle_alpha   90.00
_cell.angle_beta   90.00
_cell.angle_gamma   90.00
#
_symmetry.space_group_name_H-M   'P 1'
#
loop_
_entity.id
_entity.type
_entity.pdbx_description
1 polymer ?
#
loop_
_entity_poly.entity_id
_entity_poly.type
_entity_poly.pdbx_seq_one_letter_code
_entity_poly.pdbx_strand_id
1 'polypeptide(L)'
;MKGSDLEGRFASLLCLAFKDCTGLESAIKVRKHGFGFTSEGAVSKRAGALTRFKFQMLTVVAPFLKRKRVGQIFSPSFLLLQQLLREDLENCKCLFKSQLNQTKSYLIRSMAHTSGALKWAKMLREHIQTPWDKLKLLFDMPVTGVEMESEHSMCMEMLSLLDQYEEDIYSEWCKGLEQDCLINLSQPLISRSSSSGLISVNFNPKVTDTVSQKKLFWSVYFLFTV
;
A
#
# COMPACT_ATOMS: atom_id res chain seq x y z
N MET A 1 37.31 -6.74 31.07
CA MET A 1 35.90 -7.02 30.70
C MET A 1 35.85 -8.35 29.95
N LYS A 2 35.03 -9.32 30.41
CA LYS A 2 34.79 -10.58 29.67
C LYS A 2 33.88 -10.30 28.47
N GLY A 3 34.09 -10.96 27.32
CA GLY A 3 33.33 -10.70 26.08
C GLY A 3 31.80 -10.79 26.24
N SER A 4 31.33 -11.60 27.20
CA SER A 4 29.92 -11.77 27.51
C SER A 4 29.27 -10.51 28.14
N ASP A 5 30.03 -9.72 28.91
CA ASP A 5 29.58 -8.45 29.50
C ASP A 5 29.35 -7.36 28.43
N LEU A 6 30.21 -7.34 27.41
CA LEU A 6 30.14 -6.39 26.31
C LEU A 6 28.92 -6.64 25.41
N GLU A 7 28.59 -7.91 25.15
CA GLU A 7 27.37 -8.29 24.43
C GLU A 7 26.08 -7.88 25.16
N GLY A 8 26.08 -7.99 26.49
CA GLY A 8 24.96 -7.53 27.32
C GLY A 8 24.75 -6.02 27.19
N ARG A 9 25.82 -5.24 27.34
CA ARG A 9 25.76 -3.77 27.23
C ARG A 9 25.34 -3.33 25.83
N PHE A 10 25.86 -3.97 24.78
CA PHE A 10 25.46 -3.70 23.40
C PHE A 10 23.96 -4.00 23.17
N ALA A 11 23.47 -5.14 23.64
CA ALA A 11 22.05 -5.48 23.50
C ALA A 11 21.13 -4.51 24.26
N SER A 12 21.52 -4.09 25.47
CA SER A 12 20.78 -3.06 26.22
C SER A 12 20.74 -1.72 25.48
N LEU A 13 21.85 -1.30 24.86
CA LEU A 13 21.90 -0.09 24.03
C LEU A 13 20.99 -0.20 22.81
N LEU A 14 20.93 -1.36 22.16
CA LEU A 14 20.00 -1.60 21.06
C LEU A 14 18.53 -1.50 21.50
N CYS A 15 18.18 -2.07 22.65
CA CYS A 15 16.82 -1.96 23.20
C CYS A 15 16.47 -0.53 23.59
N LEU A 16 17.42 0.23 24.16
CA LEU A 16 17.25 1.65 24.48
C LEU A 16 17.05 2.48 23.21
N ALA A 17 17.91 2.33 22.21
CA ALA A 17 17.76 3.02 20.93
C ALA A 17 16.41 2.68 20.27
N PHE A 18 15.99 1.42 20.33
CA PHE A 18 14.69 1.00 19.81
C PHE A 18 13.50 1.62 20.55
N LYS A 19 13.60 1.78 21.88
CA LYS A 19 12.60 2.47 22.70
C LYS A 19 12.60 3.97 22.46
N ASP A 20 13.77 4.62 22.44
CA ASP A 20 13.93 6.08 22.28
C ASP A 20 13.49 6.60 20.91
N CYS A 21 13.35 5.71 19.92
CA CYS A 21 12.71 6.05 18.66
C CYS A 21 11.28 6.62 18.86
N THR A 22 10.61 6.36 19.98
CA THR A 22 9.33 7.01 20.33
C THR A 22 9.47 8.51 20.62
N GLY A 23 10.60 8.99 21.14
CA GLY A 23 10.83 10.42 21.37
C GLY A 23 10.87 11.26 20.09
N LEU A 24 11.23 10.63 18.97
CA LEU A 24 11.20 11.24 17.62
C LEU A 24 9.78 11.43 17.06
N GLU A 25 8.72 10.89 17.71
CA GLU A 25 7.31 11.19 17.38
C GLU A 25 7.04 12.70 17.33
N SER A 26 7.76 13.46 18.16
CA SER A 26 7.66 14.92 18.26
C SER A 26 8.34 15.66 17.10
N ALA A 27 9.28 15.02 16.39
CA ALA A 27 10.22 15.68 15.49
C ALA A 27 9.93 15.49 13.99
N ILE A 28 9.08 14.52 13.61
CA ILE A 28 8.81 14.22 12.19
C ILE A 28 7.74 15.19 11.64
N LYS A 29 8.20 16.27 11.00
CA LYS A 29 7.37 17.25 10.26
C LYS A 29 6.87 16.63 8.95
N VAL A 30 5.61 16.19 8.91
CA VAL A 30 4.98 15.61 7.71
C VAL A 30 4.77 16.69 6.63
N ARG A 31 5.32 16.45 5.44
CA ARG A 31 5.17 17.30 4.23
C ARG A 31 3.70 17.24 3.76
N LYS A 32 3.02 18.40 3.75
CA LYS A 32 1.56 18.55 3.57
C LYS A 32 1.02 18.43 2.13
N HIS A 33 1.83 18.17 1.12
CA HIS A 33 1.35 18.25 -0.27
C HIS A 33 0.99 16.88 -0.86
N GLY A 34 -0.30 16.70 -1.17
CA GLY A 34 -0.77 15.72 -2.15
C GLY A 34 -1.60 14.58 -1.58
N PHE A 35 -2.85 14.88 -1.18
CA PHE A 35 -4.07 14.08 -1.28
C PHE A 35 -5.03 14.56 -0.18
N GLY A 36 -6.26 14.89 -0.56
CA GLY A 36 -7.30 15.35 0.37
C GLY A 36 -7.60 14.28 1.40
N PHE A 37 -7.18 14.51 2.64
CA PHE A 37 -7.52 13.68 3.79
C PHE A 37 -7.75 14.60 4.99
N THR A 38 -8.82 14.32 5.73
CA THR A 38 -9.30 15.04 6.92
C THR A 38 -8.30 14.98 8.08
N SER A 39 -8.53 15.76 9.14
CA SER A 39 -7.63 15.96 10.28
C SER A 39 -7.18 14.68 11.00
N GLU A 40 -7.96 13.60 10.94
CA GLU A 40 -7.61 12.26 11.46
C GLU A 40 -6.40 11.64 10.72
N GLY A 41 -6.23 11.95 9.43
CA GLY A 41 -5.11 11.47 8.62
C GLY A 41 -3.75 12.01 9.06
N ALA A 42 -3.69 13.11 9.82
CA ALA A 42 -2.43 13.67 10.31
C ALA A 42 -1.84 12.89 11.51
N VAL A 43 -2.70 12.30 12.35
CA VAL A 43 -2.29 11.44 13.47
C VAL A 43 -1.87 10.06 12.96
N SER A 44 -2.67 9.49 12.03
CA SER A 44 -2.35 8.21 11.36
C SER A 44 -1.04 8.28 10.53
N LYS A 45 -0.76 9.39 9.85
CA LYS A 45 0.52 9.58 9.12
C LYS A 45 1.75 9.65 10.03
N ARG A 46 1.64 10.20 11.24
CA ARG A 46 2.74 10.25 12.21
C ARG A 46 3.01 8.87 12.79
N ALA A 47 1.96 8.15 13.19
CA ALA A 47 2.06 6.77 13.65
C ALA A 47 2.70 5.87 12.56
N GLY A 48 2.23 5.93 11.31
CA GLY A 48 2.78 5.12 10.21
C GLY A 48 4.22 5.48 9.79
N ALA A 49 4.69 6.71 10.02
CA ALA A 49 6.09 7.07 9.79
C ALA A 49 7.02 6.47 10.86
N LEU A 50 6.57 6.46 12.11
CA LEU A 50 7.30 5.91 13.24
C LEU A 50 7.38 4.38 13.18
N THR A 51 6.26 3.74 12.86
CA THR A 51 6.16 2.30 12.63
C THR A 51 7.18 1.89 11.56
N ARG A 52 7.20 2.58 10.40
CA ARG A 52 8.20 2.34 9.36
C ARG A 52 9.65 2.50 9.82
N PHE A 53 9.95 3.51 10.65
CA PHE A 53 11.30 3.69 11.18
C PHE A 53 11.73 2.53 12.09
N LYS A 54 10.85 2.07 12.98
CA LYS A 54 11.11 0.92 13.86
C LYS A 54 11.36 -0.37 13.06
N PHE A 55 10.59 -0.59 11.99
CA PHE A 55 10.84 -1.73 11.08
C PHE A 55 12.11 -1.55 10.25
N GLN A 56 12.51 -0.33 9.89
CA GLN A 56 13.79 -0.07 9.22
C GLN A 56 14.98 -0.39 10.12
N MET A 57 14.88 -0.09 11.42
CA MET A 57 15.90 -0.43 12.40
C MET A 57 16.15 -1.95 12.48
N LEU A 58 15.14 -2.78 12.21
CA LEU A 58 15.34 -4.23 12.14
C LEU A 58 16.37 -4.63 11.09
N THR A 59 16.47 -3.93 9.96
CA THR A 59 17.49 -4.24 8.94
C THR A 59 18.91 -4.05 9.50
N VAL A 60 19.10 -3.06 10.39
CA VAL A 60 20.39 -2.80 11.05
C VAL A 60 20.64 -3.78 12.19
N VAL A 61 19.59 -4.13 12.95
CA VAL A 61 19.70 -4.92 14.17
C VAL A 61 19.69 -6.44 13.90
N ALA A 62 19.02 -6.89 12.84
CA ALA A 62 18.82 -8.31 12.50
C ALA A 62 20.10 -9.16 12.49
N PRO A 63 21.25 -8.71 11.92
CA PRO A 63 22.48 -9.49 11.94
C PRO A 63 22.98 -9.80 13.37
N PHE A 64 22.71 -8.90 14.32
CA PHE A 64 23.14 -9.05 15.72
C PHE A 64 22.21 -9.93 16.54
N LEU A 65 20.93 -10.02 16.16
CA LEU A 65 19.95 -10.90 16.79
C LEU A 65 20.28 -12.38 16.60
N LYS A 66 21.17 -12.71 15.66
CA LYS A 66 21.77 -14.05 15.51
C LYS A 66 22.52 -14.55 16.73
N ARG A 67 23.01 -13.64 17.57
CA ARG A 67 23.72 -13.98 18.80
C ARG A 67 22.70 -14.26 19.90
N LYS A 68 22.70 -15.48 20.46
CA LYS A 68 21.74 -15.95 21.47
C LYS A 68 21.52 -14.97 22.62
N ARG A 69 22.58 -14.41 23.20
CA ARG A 69 22.48 -13.47 24.32
C ARG A 69 21.84 -12.13 23.93
N VAL A 70 22.19 -11.59 22.75
CA VAL A 70 21.61 -10.34 22.23
C VAL A 70 20.14 -10.54 21.92
N GLY A 71 19.81 -11.66 21.27
CA GLY A 71 18.44 -12.06 20.97
C GLY A 71 17.55 -12.20 22.20
N GLN A 72 18.05 -12.82 23.27
CA GLN A 72 17.32 -12.96 24.53
C GLN A 72 16.99 -11.60 25.18
N ILE A 73 17.95 -10.68 25.16
CA ILE A 73 17.77 -9.32 25.71
C ILE A 73 16.81 -8.49 24.83
N PHE A 74 16.78 -8.76 23.52
CA PHE A 74 15.93 -8.06 22.55
C PHE A 74 14.50 -8.63 22.45
N SER A 75 14.25 -9.84 22.95
CA SER A 75 12.94 -10.51 22.89
C SER A 75 11.74 -9.61 23.31
N PRO A 76 11.82 -8.77 24.37
CA PRO A 76 10.73 -7.84 24.69
C PRO A 76 10.45 -6.77 23.62
N SER A 77 11.49 -6.32 22.90
CA SER A 77 11.34 -5.38 21.78
C SER A 77 10.68 -6.04 20.57
N PHE A 78 10.84 -7.35 20.41
CA PHE A 78 10.16 -8.13 19.36
C PHE A 78 8.65 -8.24 19.62
N LEU A 79 8.24 -8.47 20.86
CA LEU A 79 6.82 -8.43 21.25
C LEU A 79 6.18 -7.06 20.97
N LEU A 80 6.92 -5.98 21.23
CA LEU A 80 6.45 -4.63 20.91
C LEU A 80 6.31 -4.44 19.38
N LEU A 81 7.25 -4.95 18.59
CA LEU A 81 7.15 -4.92 17.12
C LEU A 81 5.93 -5.68 16.59
N GLN A 82 5.64 -6.84 17.19
CA GLN A 82 4.44 -7.63 16.88
C GLN A 82 3.17 -6.83 17.14
N GLN A 83 3.06 -6.21 18.31
CA GLN A 83 1.90 -5.39 18.68
C GLN A 83 1.72 -4.20 17.74
N LEU A 84 2.81 -3.51 17.40
CA LEU A 84 2.79 -2.39 16.46
C LEU A 84 2.39 -2.84 15.06
N LEU A 85 2.85 -4.00 14.59
CA LEU A 85 2.42 -4.57 13.31
C LEU A 85 0.92 -4.84 13.32
N ARG A 86 0.40 -5.46 14.37
CA ARG A 86 -1.02 -5.78 14.51
C ARG A 86 -1.89 -4.53 14.50
N GLU A 87 -1.51 -3.51 15.25
CA GLU A 87 -2.22 -2.23 15.28
C GLU A 87 -2.21 -1.56 13.90
N ASP A 88 -1.06 -1.58 13.22
CA ASP A 88 -0.93 -1.02 11.87
C ASP A 88 -1.76 -1.77 10.83
N LEU A 89 -1.83 -3.10 10.90
CA LEU A 89 -2.68 -3.93 10.05
C LEU A 89 -4.17 -3.61 10.27
N GLU A 90 -4.60 -3.41 11.51
CA GLU A 90 -5.99 -3.05 11.80
C GLU A 90 -6.34 -1.65 11.29
N ASN A 91 -5.40 -0.71 11.37
CA ASN A 91 -5.51 0.60 10.72
C ASN A 91 -5.64 0.46 9.20
N CYS A 92 -4.82 -0.40 8.58
CA CYS A 92 -4.91 -0.67 7.14
C CYS A 92 -6.29 -1.25 6.76
N LYS A 93 -6.84 -2.18 7.56
CA LYS A 93 -8.21 -2.71 7.38
C LYS A 93 -9.26 -1.60 7.44
N CYS A 94 -9.15 -0.67 8.39
CA CYS A 94 -10.06 0.47 8.49
C CYS A 94 -9.96 1.40 7.27
N LEU A 95 -8.75 1.71 6.81
CA LEU A 95 -8.52 2.50 5.60
C LEU A 95 -9.13 1.83 4.37
N PHE A 96 -8.97 0.51 4.23
CA PHE A 96 -9.56 -0.25 3.14
C PHE A 96 -11.09 -0.23 3.15
N LYS A 97 -11.72 -0.43 4.31
CA LYS A 97 -13.18 -0.32 4.46
C LYS A 97 -13.69 1.08 4.07
N SER A 98 -12.99 2.13 4.50
CA SER A 98 -13.31 3.52 4.14
C SER A 98 -13.23 3.73 2.62
N GLN A 99 -12.17 3.22 1.99
CA GLN A 99 -11.99 3.28 0.53
C GLN A 99 -13.13 2.58 -0.21
N LEU A 100 -13.56 1.40 0.24
CA LEU A 100 -14.69 0.68 -0.37
C LEU A 100 -16.02 1.45 -0.26
N ASN A 101 -16.27 2.08 0.89
CA ASN A 101 -17.48 2.88 1.10
C ASN A 101 -17.52 4.12 0.21
N GLN A 102 -16.38 4.78 0.03
CA GLN A 102 -16.24 5.85 -0.95
C GLN A 102 -16.48 5.29 -2.36
N THR A 103 -15.92 4.12 -2.66
CA THR A 103 -15.97 3.46 -3.97
C THR A 103 -17.35 3.12 -4.47
N LYS A 104 -18.27 2.79 -3.57
CA LYS A 104 -19.67 2.53 -3.90
C LYS A 104 -20.47 3.78 -4.28
N SER A 105 -19.97 4.98 -3.95
CA SER A 105 -20.71 6.24 -4.13
C SER A 105 -20.48 6.92 -5.49
N TYR A 106 -19.43 6.55 -6.22
CA TYR A 106 -19.09 7.17 -7.50
C TYR A 106 -19.09 6.12 -8.61
N LEU A 107 -19.75 6.44 -9.73
CA LEU A 107 -19.65 5.66 -10.95
C LEU A 107 -18.18 5.68 -11.41
N ILE A 108 -17.47 4.56 -11.23
CA ILE A 108 -16.08 4.38 -11.61
C ILE A 108 -16.01 4.30 -13.13
N ARG A 109 -15.95 5.45 -13.81
CA ARG A 109 -15.86 5.51 -15.28
C ARG A 109 -14.71 6.36 -15.81
N SER A 110 -13.98 7.03 -14.93
CA SER A 110 -12.85 7.88 -15.34
C SER A 110 -11.51 7.18 -15.11
N MET A 111 -10.63 7.25 -16.11
CA MET A 111 -9.22 6.85 -16.01
C MET A 111 -8.49 7.41 -14.80
N ALA A 112 -8.72 8.70 -14.49
CA ALA A 112 -8.07 9.35 -13.35
C ALA A 112 -8.49 8.69 -12.02
N HIS A 113 -9.73 8.24 -11.96
CA HIS A 113 -10.25 7.53 -10.80
C HIS A 113 -9.67 6.11 -10.71
N THR A 114 -9.75 5.31 -11.79
CA THR A 114 -9.23 3.93 -11.83
C THR A 114 -7.74 3.87 -11.53
N SER A 115 -6.93 4.73 -12.18
CA SER A 115 -5.48 4.79 -11.94
C SER A 115 -5.14 5.26 -10.52
N GLY A 116 -5.91 6.20 -9.96
CA GLY A 116 -5.77 6.62 -8.56
C GLY A 116 -6.07 5.50 -7.57
N ALA A 117 -7.14 4.74 -7.80
CA ALA A 117 -7.52 3.58 -7.00
C ALA A 117 -6.46 2.48 -7.02
N LEU A 118 -5.97 2.10 -8.20
CA LEU A 118 -4.90 1.10 -8.34
C LEU A 118 -3.59 1.56 -7.69
N LYS A 119 -3.21 2.83 -7.87
CA LYS A 119 -2.04 3.40 -7.20
C LYS A 119 -2.18 3.35 -5.68
N TRP A 120 -3.35 3.69 -5.15
CA TRP A 120 -3.63 3.61 -3.72
C TRP A 120 -3.51 2.17 -3.20
N ALA A 121 -4.08 1.20 -3.92
CA ALA A 121 -3.99 -0.22 -3.57
C ALA A 121 -2.53 -0.69 -3.53
N LYS A 122 -1.73 -0.32 -4.53
CA LYS A 122 -0.29 -0.60 -4.57
C LYS A 122 0.44 0.00 -3.37
N MET A 123 0.17 1.27 -3.04
CA MET A 123 0.81 1.93 -1.89
C MET A 123 0.45 1.25 -0.57
N LEU A 124 -0.80 0.81 -0.39
CA LEU A 124 -1.22 0.08 0.81
C LEU A 124 -0.59 -1.32 0.87
N ARG A 125 -0.47 -2.00 -0.27
CA ARG A 125 0.24 -3.28 -0.40
C ARG A 125 1.71 -3.14 0.03
N GLU A 126 2.43 -2.17 -0.53
CA GLU A 126 3.83 -1.89 -0.18
C GLU A 126 3.97 -1.55 1.32
N HIS A 127 3.01 -0.82 1.88
CA HIS A 127 2.98 -0.49 3.31
C HIS A 127 2.89 -1.72 4.21
N ILE A 128 2.13 -2.74 3.81
CA ILE A 128 1.95 -3.99 4.55
C ILE A 128 3.14 -4.95 4.34
N GLN A 129 3.59 -5.11 3.09
CA GLN A 129 4.63 -6.08 2.74
C GLN A 129 6.01 -5.68 3.29
N THR A 130 6.37 -4.39 3.23
CA THR A 130 7.68 -3.91 3.67
C THR A 130 8.03 -4.28 5.13
N PRO A 131 7.18 -4.00 6.14
CA PRO A 131 7.45 -4.42 7.51
C PRO A 131 7.37 -5.93 7.67
N TRP A 132 6.42 -6.60 6.99
CA TRP A 132 6.25 -8.05 7.04
C TRP A 132 7.50 -8.80 6.58
N ASP A 133 8.07 -8.43 5.44
CA ASP A 133 9.25 -9.11 4.88
C ASP A 133 10.50 -8.91 5.73
N LYS A 134 10.66 -7.74 6.36
CA LYS A 134 11.75 -7.51 7.32
C LYS A 134 11.59 -8.34 8.58
N LEU A 135 10.35 -8.52 9.04
CA LEU A 135 10.06 -9.25 10.25
C LEU A 135 10.19 -10.77 10.05
N LYS A 136 9.88 -11.28 8.84
CA LYS A 136 10.17 -12.68 8.45
C LYS A 136 11.62 -13.07 8.62
N LEU A 137 12.56 -12.16 8.37
CA LEU A 137 14.00 -12.40 8.55
C LEU A 137 14.37 -12.76 9.99
N LEU A 138 13.48 -12.50 10.94
CA LEU A 138 13.66 -12.77 12.37
C LEU A 138 12.98 -14.06 12.83
N PHE A 139 12.16 -14.70 11.98
CA PHE A 139 11.41 -15.92 12.36
C PHE A 139 12.30 -17.15 12.45
N ASP A 140 13.34 -17.24 11.63
CA ASP A 140 14.31 -18.34 11.68
C ASP A 140 15.20 -18.31 12.94
N MET A 141 14.97 -17.33 13.83
CA MET A 141 15.78 -17.13 15.03
C MET A 141 15.19 -17.92 16.20
N PRO A 142 15.91 -18.89 16.80
CA PRO A 142 15.41 -19.73 17.91
C PRO A 142 15.17 -18.96 19.22
N VAL A 143 15.37 -17.64 19.22
CA VAL A 143 15.37 -16.78 20.40
C VAL A 143 14.08 -15.97 20.54
N THR A 144 13.27 -15.88 19.47
CA THR A 144 12.06 -15.06 19.47
C THR A 144 10.96 -15.73 20.27
N GLY A 145 10.81 -17.07 20.20
CA GLY A 145 9.84 -17.84 21.01
C GLY A 145 8.39 -17.35 20.87
N VAL A 146 8.12 -16.54 19.85
CA VAL A 146 6.89 -15.80 19.64
C VAL A 146 6.28 -16.29 18.34
N GLU A 147 5.06 -16.79 18.45
CA GLU A 147 4.26 -17.26 17.35
C GLU A 147 3.68 -16.06 16.59
N MET A 148 3.86 -16.06 15.27
CA MET A 148 3.48 -14.97 14.36
C MET A 148 2.41 -15.40 13.35
N GLU A 149 1.82 -16.58 13.55
CA GLU A 149 0.83 -17.16 12.65
C GLU A 149 -0.38 -16.25 12.47
N SER A 150 -0.81 -15.58 13.55
CA SER A 150 -1.96 -14.69 13.50
C SER A 150 -1.67 -13.41 12.69
N GLU A 151 -0.49 -12.80 12.85
CA GLU A 151 -0.07 -11.63 12.09
C GLU A 151 0.17 -11.99 10.62
N HIS A 152 0.75 -13.16 10.36
CA HIS A 152 0.89 -13.69 9.01
C HIS A 152 -0.47 -13.82 8.32
N SER A 153 -1.44 -14.41 9.00
CA SER A 153 -2.79 -14.58 8.49
C SER A 153 -3.45 -13.23 8.19
N MET A 154 -3.34 -12.25 9.10
CA MET A 154 -3.86 -10.88 8.88
C MET A 154 -3.20 -10.19 7.68
N CYS A 155 -1.89 -10.33 7.50
CA CYS A 155 -1.17 -9.81 6.32
C CYS A 155 -1.71 -10.45 5.04
N MET A 156 -1.80 -11.78 4.98
CA MET A 156 -2.24 -12.50 3.79
C MET A 156 -3.70 -12.22 3.44
N GLU A 157 -4.59 -12.12 4.44
CA GLU A 157 -5.98 -11.70 4.28
C GLU A 157 -6.05 -10.32 3.62
N MET A 158 -5.29 -9.33 4.12
CA MET A 158 -5.27 -7.99 3.54
C MET A 158 -4.72 -7.96 2.11
N LEU A 159 -3.67 -8.73 1.81
CA LEU A 159 -3.13 -8.82 0.46
C LEU A 159 -4.14 -9.42 -0.52
N SER A 160 -4.85 -10.47 -0.10
CA SER A 160 -5.92 -11.07 -0.91
C SER A 160 -7.08 -10.11 -1.14
N LEU A 161 -7.47 -9.31 -0.13
CA LEU A 161 -8.48 -8.26 -0.30
C LEU A 161 -8.04 -7.18 -1.30
N LEU A 162 -6.76 -6.83 -1.30
CA LEU A 162 -6.19 -5.88 -2.27
C LEU A 162 -6.16 -6.47 -3.69
N ASP A 163 -5.81 -7.74 -3.84
CA ASP A 163 -5.86 -8.45 -5.13
C ASP A 163 -7.28 -8.42 -5.72
N GLN A 164 -8.28 -8.76 -4.90
CA GLN A 164 -9.68 -8.72 -5.32
C GLN A 164 -10.13 -7.30 -5.68
N TYR A 165 -9.73 -6.30 -4.90
CA TYR A 165 -10.06 -4.90 -5.18
C TYR A 165 -9.47 -4.42 -6.51
N GLU A 166 -8.21 -4.75 -6.79
CA GLU A 166 -7.55 -4.39 -8.05
C GLU A 166 -8.26 -5.04 -9.26
N GLU A 167 -8.62 -6.32 -9.15
CA GLU A 167 -9.37 -7.05 -10.17
C GLU A 167 -10.76 -6.44 -10.40
N ASP A 168 -11.50 -6.13 -9.33
CA ASP A 168 -12.83 -5.52 -9.42
C ASP A 168 -12.78 -4.15 -10.11
N ILE A 169 -11.83 -3.30 -9.71
CA ILE A 169 -11.62 -1.97 -10.30
C ILE A 169 -11.23 -2.08 -11.78
N TYR A 170 -10.37 -3.04 -12.11
CA TYR A 170 -9.93 -3.25 -13.48
C TYR A 170 -11.06 -3.78 -14.37
N SER A 171 -11.81 -4.78 -13.88
CA SER A 171 -12.93 -5.38 -14.59
C SER A 171 -14.04 -4.36 -14.85
N GLU A 172 -14.40 -3.55 -13.85
CA GLU A 172 -15.44 -2.53 -13.99
C GLU A 172 -15.03 -1.45 -15.01
N TRP A 173 -13.76 -1.03 -14.99
CA TRP A 173 -13.25 -0.11 -15.99
C TRP A 173 -13.27 -0.71 -17.40
N CYS A 174 -12.87 -1.97 -17.58
CA CYS A 174 -12.90 -2.66 -18.87
C CYS A 174 -14.33 -2.74 -19.45
N LYS A 175 -15.32 -3.11 -18.64
CA LYS A 175 -16.74 -3.11 -19.05
C LYS A 175 -17.20 -1.73 -19.53
N GLY A 176 -16.76 -0.67 -18.84
CA GLY A 176 -17.02 0.71 -19.26
C GLY A 176 -16.47 1.02 -20.66
N LEU A 177 -15.23 0.61 -20.94
CA LEU A 177 -14.62 0.81 -22.25
C LEU A 177 -15.30 0.02 -23.36
N GLU A 178 -15.70 -1.23 -23.11
CA GLU A 178 -16.35 -2.07 -24.11
C GLU A 178 -17.71 -1.51 -24.49
N GLN A 179 -18.50 -1.07 -23.51
CA GLN A 179 -19.79 -0.43 -23.74
C GLN A 179 -19.64 0.85 -24.58
N ASP A 180 -18.71 1.73 -24.20
CA ASP A 180 -18.46 2.98 -24.93
C ASP A 180 -17.90 2.71 -26.33
N CYS A 181 -17.04 1.71 -26.52
CA CYS A 181 -16.54 1.32 -27.84
C CYS A 181 -17.66 0.78 -28.74
N LEU A 182 -18.48 -0.15 -28.25
CA LEU A 182 -19.55 -0.80 -29.03
C LEU A 182 -20.62 0.19 -29.47
N ILE A 183 -21.02 1.13 -28.59
CA ILE A 183 -21.99 2.18 -28.93
C ILE A 183 -21.44 3.09 -30.03
N ASN A 184 -20.14 3.40 -30.00
CA ASN A 184 -19.54 4.29 -31.00
C ASN A 184 -19.24 3.59 -32.32
N LEU A 185 -18.81 2.33 -32.30
CA LEU A 185 -18.51 1.53 -33.49
C LEU A 185 -19.76 1.05 -34.23
N SER A 186 -20.92 0.97 -33.56
CA SER A 186 -22.21 0.62 -34.19
C SER A 186 -22.86 1.80 -34.93
N GLN A 187 -22.31 3.01 -34.81
CA GLN A 187 -22.81 4.18 -35.54
C GLN A 187 -22.10 4.32 -36.90
N PRO A 188 -22.83 4.69 -37.96
CA PRO A 188 -22.24 4.86 -39.29
C PRO A 188 -21.16 5.95 -39.28
N LEU A 189 -19.96 5.61 -39.76
CA LEU A 189 -18.80 6.52 -39.82
C LEU A 189 -19.07 7.78 -40.63
N ILE A 190 -19.96 7.71 -41.60
CA ILE A 190 -20.35 8.82 -42.45
C ILE A 190 -21.88 8.82 -42.54
N SER A 191 -22.50 9.90 -42.09
CA SER A 191 -23.94 10.10 -42.20
C SER A 191 -24.23 11.34 -43.04
N ARG A 192 -25.28 11.26 -43.86
CA ARG A 192 -25.75 12.38 -44.68
C ARG A 192 -27.04 12.90 -44.09
N SER A 193 -27.05 14.17 -43.71
CA SER A 193 -28.26 14.82 -43.25
C SER A 193 -29.17 15.10 -44.44
N SER A 194 -30.36 14.49 -44.47
CA SER A 194 -31.35 14.68 -45.53
C SER A 194 -31.95 16.09 -45.55
N SER A 195 -31.90 16.82 -44.44
CA SER A 195 -32.42 18.19 -44.31
C SER A 195 -31.39 19.28 -44.65
N SER A 196 -30.09 19.02 -44.48
CA SER A 196 -29.04 20.03 -44.70
C SER A 196 -28.04 19.69 -45.80
N GLY A 197 -28.09 18.48 -46.37
CA GLY A 197 -27.17 18.02 -47.43
C GLY A 197 -25.71 17.82 -47.00
N LEU A 198 -25.39 18.16 -45.74
CA LEU A 198 -24.05 18.05 -45.19
C LEU A 198 -23.68 16.60 -44.87
N ILE A 199 -22.41 16.28 -45.12
CA ILE A 199 -21.79 15.00 -44.76
C ILE A 199 -21.16 15.19 -43.37
N SER A 200 -21.67 14.48 -42.37
CA SER A 200 -21.04 14.40 -41.05
C SER A 200 -20.25 13.11 -40.94
N VAL A 201 -19.02 13.23 -40.45
CA VAL A 201 -18.16 12.08 -40.17
C VAL A 201 -18.19 11.84 -38.67
N ASN A 202 -18.55 10.62 -38.27
CA ASN A 202 -18.61 10.19 -36.88
C ASN A 202 -17.20 9.90 -36.34
N PHE A 203 -16.33 10.90 -36.33
CA PHE A 203 -15.10 10.88 -35.54
C PHE A 203 -15.48 11.20 -34.09
N ASN A 204 -15.95 10.19 -33.36
CA ASN A 204 -16.30 10.41 -31.96
C ASN A 204 -15.01 10.57 -31.12
N PRO A 205 -14.77 11.74 -30.49
CA PRO A 205 -13.58 11.96 -29.68
C PRO A 205 -13.43 10.92 -28.55
N LYS A 206 -14.54 10.31 -28.11
CA LYS A 206 -14.53 9.23 -27.13
C LYS A 206 -13.80 7.98 -27.60
N VAL A 207 -13.81 7.65 -28.90
CA VAL A 207 -13.10 6.46 -29.43
C VAL A 207 -11.59 6.70 -29.49
N THR A 208 -11.17 7.90 -29.91
CA THR A 208 -9.76 8.33 -29.84
C THR A 208 -9.26 8.46 -28.40
N ASP A 209 -10.14 8.87 -27.48
CA ASP A 209 -9.85 8.86 -26.06
C ASP A 209 -9.69 7.41 -25.57
N THR A 210 -10.57 6.47 -25.90
CA THR A 210 -10.43 5.06 -25.50
C THR A 210 -9.10 4.43 -25.95
N VAL A 211 -8.65 4.72 -27.17
CA VAL A 211 -7.35 4.24 -27.68
C VAL A 211 -6.19 4.90 -26.92
N SER A 212 -6.29 6.19 -26.64
CA SER A 212 -5.29 6.93 -25.84
C SER A 212 -5.29 6.47 -24.38
N GLN A 213 -6.46 6.11 -23.84
CA GLN A 213 -6.67 5.59 -22.49
C GLN A 213 -6.07 4.19 -22.33
N LYS A 214 -6.24 3.30 -23.31
CA LYS A 214 -5.53 2.01 -23.34
C LYS A 214 -4.03 2.23 -23.33
N LYS A 215 -3.50 3.12 -24.17
CA LYS A 215 -2.05 3.45 -24.19
C LYS A 215 -1.55 4.06 -22.86
N LEU A 216 -2.30 4.98 -22.25
CA LEU A 216 -1.94 5.60 -20.98
C LEU A 216 -2.04 4.62 -19.82
N PHE A 217 -3.06 3.75 -19.79
CA PHE A 217 -3.18 2.67 -18.81
C PHE A 217 -1.97 1.74 -18.88
N TRP A 218 -1.64 1.22 -20.07
CA TRP A 218 -0.46 0.37 -20.23
C TRP A 218 0.80 1.11 -19.82
N SER A 219 0.93 2.41 -20.14
CA SER A 219 2.11 3.20 -19.73
C SER A 219 2.18 3.39 -18.21
N VAL A 220 1.06 3.65 -17.54
CA VAL A 220 0.98 3.79 -16.07
C VAL A 220 1.23 2.44 -15.40
N TYR A 221 0.55 1.38 -15.83
CA TYR A 221 0.74 0.03 -15.31
C TYR A 221 2.21 -0.41 -15.48
N PHE A 222 2.81 -0.27 -16.67
CA PHE A 222 4.22 -0.60 -16.89
C PHE A 222 5.20 0.27 -16.09
N LEU A 223 4.92 1.57 -15.90
CA LEU A 223 5.76 2.46 -15.08
C LEU A 223 5.66 2.17 -13.58
N PHE A 224 4.63 1.45 -13.12
CA PHE A 224 4.44 1.11 -11.72
C PHE A 224 4.66 -0.38 -11.41
N THR A 225 4.84 -1.26 -12.40
CA THR A 225 5.14 -2.70 -12.19
C THR A 225 6.64 -3.05 -12.34
N VAL A 226 7.50 -2.08 -12.71
CA VAL A 226 8.98 -2.21 -12.71
C VAL A 226 9.57 -1.29 -11.64
#